data_AF-A0A443YGX1-F1
#
_entry.id   AF-A0A443YGX1-F1
#
_cell.length_a   1.000
_cell.length_b   1.000
_cell.length_c   1.000
_cell.angle_alpha   90.00
_cell.angle_beta   90.00
_cell.angle_gamma   90.00
#
_symmetry.space_group_name_H-M   'P 1'
#
loop_
_entity.id
_entity.type
_entity.pdbx_description
1 polymer ?
#
loop_
_entity_poly.entity_id
_entity_poly.type
_entity_poly.pdbx_seq_one_letter_code
_entity_poly.pdbx_strand_id
1 'polypeptide(L)'
;MARRSCIGNPESLRSALVELLNDFENHLKSSSLRQQVRELIPANHLLRDLGSSLLRDETAKAARDRILRYLLKYVGVVIDGEELMVIGGISEYARRIRELRVEHGWKVITGYTVKDMKDDEENGFGEELDAMKPDDYLLLSDEQDRDAAYRWNVANEIRKEKDLSVRDKILKFFRSNVGKEVSGEELRYVADNRSEWARRTRELRTEYGWPIMTQNTGMPDLPVSMYVLVEDRQAPEHDRVIKDAVRREVYMRDGHTCQDCGWNHDLWNPSDPRHLEAHHMKHHADGGENTVENLTTLCNICHDKRHSKGEKD
;
A
#
# COMPACT_ATOMS: atom_id res chain seq x y z
N MET A 1 4.40 6.65 -33.64
CA MET A 1 4.01 7.07 -32.28
C MET A 1 2.50 6.94 -32.14
N ALA A 2 2.00 6.41 -31.02
CA ALA A 2 0.56 6.33 -30.78
C ALA A 2 -0.05 7.75 -30.64
N ARG A 3 -1.27 7.95 -31.16
CA ARG A 3 -2.01 9.22 -31.02
C ARG A 3 -2.23 9.53 -29.54
N ARG A 4 -1.88 10.76 -29.13
CA ARG A 4 -2.25 11.30 -27.81
C ARG A 4 -3.69 11.75 -27.84
N SER A 5 -4.40 11.58 -26.73
CA SER A 5 -5.77 12.10 -26.62
C SER A 5 -5.75 13.63 -26.64
N CYS A 6 -6.77 14.21 -27.27
CA CYS A 6 -6.95 15.65 -27.42
C CYS A 6 -8.11 16.11 -26.53
N ILE A 7 -7.86 17.10 -25.67
CA ILE A 7 -8.89 17.72 -24.84
C ILE A 7 -9.75 18.60 -25.74
N GLY A 8 -11.07 18.50 -25.59
CA GLY A 8 -12.06 19.28 -26.34
C GLY A 8 -13.34 19.49 -25.55
N ASN A 9 -14.35 20.07 -26.19
CA ASN A 9 -15.67 20.19 -25.58
C ASN A 9 -16.35 18.80 -25.53
N PRO A 10 -16.72 18.28 -24.35
CA PRO A 10 -17.31 16.95 -24.23
C PRO A 10 -18.58 16.74 -25.07
N GLU A 11 -19.44 17.76 -25.18
CA GLU A 11 -20.70 17.63 -25.92
C GLU A 11 -20.48 17.60 -27.44
N SER A 12 -19.51 18.37 -27.94
CA SER A 12 -19.10 18.31 -29.34
C SER A 12 -18.48 16.94 -29.69
N LEU A 13 -17.62 16.42 -28.81
CA LEU A 13 -17.01 15.09 -28.98
C LEU A 13 -18.05 13.97 -28.94
N ARG A 14 -19.00 14.04 -27.99
CA ARG A 14 -20.14 13.12 -27.89
C ARG A 14 -20.98 13.12 -29.16
N SER A 15 -21.32 14.31 -29.68
CA SER A 15 -22.14 14.46 -30.89
C SER A 15 -21.46 13.82 -32.11
N ALA A 16 -20.17 14.11 -32.32
CA ALA A 16 -19.39 13.52 -33.41
C ALA A 16 -19.22 12.00 -33.28
N LEU A 17 -19.09 11.48 -32.05
CA LEU A 17 -19.01 10.04 -31.80
C LEU A 17 -20.33 9.34 -32.19
N VAL A 18 -21.48 9.93 -31.81
CA VAL A 18 -22.79 9.38 -32.15
C VAL A 18 -23.01 9.35 -33.66
N GLU A 19 -22.60 10.40 -34.38
CA GLU A 19 -22.67 10.45 -35.85
C GLU A 19 -21.91 9.29 -36.48
N LEU A 20 -20.64 9.07 -36.09
CA LEU A 20 -19.84 7.94 -36.60
C LEU A 20 -20.46 6.57 -36.30
N LEU A 21 -21.03 6.39 -35.11
CA LEU A 21 -21.65 5.13 -34.71
C LEU A 21 -22.95 4.86 -35.46
N ASN A 22 -23.74 5.89 -35.75
CA ASN A 22 -24.95 5.76 -36.58
C ASN A 22 -24.58 5.36 -38.02
N ASP A 23 -23.55 5.99 -38.60
CA ASP A 23 -23.08 5.68 -39.95
C ASP A 23 -22.47 4.28 -40.08
N PHE A 24 -21.97 3.73 -38.96
CA PHE A 24 -21.34 2.41 -38.91
C PHE A 24 -22.28 1.26 -39.30
N GLU A 25 -23.60 1.43 -39.20
CA GLU A 25 -24.59 0.44 -39.65
C GLU A 25 -24.38 0.06 -41.13
N ASN A 26 -24.01 1.03 -41.98
CA ASN A 26 -23.77 0.78 -43.40
C ASN A 26 -22.54 -0.10 -43.61
N HIS A 27 -21.50 0.08 -42.79
CA HIS A 27 -20.27 -0.72 -42.85
C HIS A 27 -20.49 -2.17 -42.44
N LEU A 28 -21.40 -2.44 -41.50
CA LEU A 28 -21.77 -3.81 -41.11
C LEU A 28 -22.38 -4.61 -42.28
N LYS A 29 -23.15 -3.95 -43.14
CA LYS A 29 -23.86 -4.60 -44.26
C LYS A 29 -23.00 -4.77 -45.52
N SER A 30 -22.10 -3.82 -45.77
CA SER A 30 -21.52 -3.63 -47.11
C SER A 30 -19.98 -3.68 -47.18
N SER A 31 -19.29 -3.63 -46.04
CA SER A 31 -17.83 -3.50 -46.00
C SER A 31 -17.12 -4.79 -45.57
N SER A 32 -15.85 -4.93 -45.95
CA SER A 32 -14.99 -6.03 -45.48
C SER A 32 -14.66 -5.89 -43.98
N LEU A 33 -14.32 -7.00 -43.31
CA LEU A 33 -13.90 -7.01 -41.90
C LEU A 33 -12.79 -5.98 -41.61
N ARG A 34 -11.76 -5.92 -42.46
CA ARG A 34 -10.66 -4.95 -42.30
C ARG A 34 -11.16 -3.51 -42.38
N GLN A 35 -12.10 -3.23 -43.28
CA GLN A 35 -12.67 -1.89 -43.41
C GLN A 35 -13.51 -1.55 -42.17
N GLN A 36 -14.38 -2.46 -41.71
CA GLN A 36 -15.16 -2.28 -40.48
C GLN A 36 -14.26 -1.92 -39.28
N VAL A 37 -13.16 -2.65 -39.08
CA VAL A 37 -12.21 -2.33 -38.00
C VAL A 37 -11.58 -0.94 -38.17
N ARG A 38 -11.24 -0.56 -39.40
CA ARG A 38 -10.64 0.76 -39.67
C ARG A 38 -11.62 1.91 -39.42
N GLU A 39 -12.90 1.72 -39.73
CA GLU A 39 -13.94 2.73 -39.50
C GLU A 39 -14.27 2.92 -38.00
N LEU A 40 -13.94 1.95 -37.14
CA LEU A 40 -14.02 2.14 -35.69
C LEU A 40 -12.85 2.95 -35.11
N ILE A 41 -11.75 3.15 -35.85
CA ILE A 41 -10.58 3.88 -35.34
C ILE A 41 -10.93 5.34 -34.97
N PRO A 42 -11.61 6.13 -35.82
CA PRO A 42 -12.03 7.48 -35.46
C PRO A 42 -13.01 7.52 -34.28
N ALA A 43 -13.95 6.57 -34.20
CA ALA A 43 -14.87 6.46 -33.06
C ALA A 43 -14.11 6.19 -31.75
N ASN A 44 -13.13 5.28 -31.78
CA ASN A 44 -12.25 5.02 -30.64
C ASN A 44 -11.41 6.26 -30.24
N HIS A 45 -10.94 7.04 -31.21
CA HIS A 45 -10.24 8.30 -30.93
C HIS A 45 -11.17 9.31 -30.23
N LEU A 46 -12.39 9.49 -30.72
CA LEU A 46 -13.36 10.41 -30.11
C LEU A 46 -13.79 9.96 -28.71
N LEU A 47 -13.97 8.66 -28.48
CA LEU A 47 -14.29 8.13 -27.15
C LEU A 47 -13.18 8.44 -26.14
N ARG A 48 -11.91 8.23 -26.53
CA ARG A 48 -10.75 8.54 -25.68
C ARG A 48 -10.63 10.04 -25.39
N ASP A 49 -10.91 10.87 -26.38
CA ASP A 49 -10.91 12.33 -26.24
C ASP A 49 -12.07 12.82 -25.36
N LEU A 50 -13.25 12.20 -25.49
CA LEU A 50 -14.39 12.48 -24.63
C LEU A 50 -14.05 12.21 -23.17
N GLY A 51 -13.53 11.01 -22.86
CA GLY A 51 -13.15 10.62 -21.51
C GLY A 51 -12.09 11.54 -20.88
N SER A 52 -11.02 11.83 -21.63
CA SER A 52 -9.95 12.72 -21.14
C SER A 52 -10.39 14.18 -20.95
N SER A 53 -11.49 14.59 -21.61
CA SER A 53 -12.05 15.94 -21.50
C SER A 53 -12.99 16.13 -20.31
N LEU A 54 -13.38 15.06 -19.59
CA LEU A 54 -14.33 15.14 -18.48
C LEU A 54 -13.78 15.87 -17.24
N LEU A 55 -12.47 15.81 -17.01
CA LEU A 55 -11.83 16.39 -15.82
C LEU A 55 -11.88 17.94 -15.79
N ARG A 56 -12.09 18.58 -16.95
CA ARG A 56 -12.13 20.05 -17.12
C ARG A 56 -10.98 20.79 -16.42
N ASP A 57 -9.78 20.22 -16.48
CA ASP A 57 -8.56 20.78 -15.93
C ASP A 57 -7.53 21.00 -17.04
N GLU A 58 -7.27 22.26 -17.40
CA GLU A 58 -6.38 22.62 -18.52
C GLU A 58 -4.90 22.33 -18.23
N THR A 59 -4.56 22.10 -16.96
CA THR A 59 -3.18 21.79 -16.54
C THR A 59 -2.85 20.31 -16.70
N ALA A 60 -3.86 19.42 -16.65
CA ALA A 60 -3.72 17.97 -16.74
C ALA A 60 -3.62 17.47 -18.20
N LYS A 61 -2.56 17.91 -18.92
CA LYS A 61 -2.40 17.58 -20.35
C LYS A 61 -1.93 16.14 -20.59
N ALA A 62 -1.12 15.57 -19.70
CA ALA A 62 -0.69 14.17 -19.82
C ALA A 62 -1.68 13.20 -19.17
N ALA A 63 -1.72 11.96 -19.66
CA ALA A 63 -2.58 10.92 -19.10
C ALA A 63 -2.29 10.66 -17.61
N ARG A 64 -1.01 10.68 -17.22
CA ARG A 64 -0.59 10.53 -15.83
C ARG A 64 -1.17 11.64 -14.94
N ASP A 65 -1.12 12.88 -15.41
CA ASP A 65 -1.60 14.04 -14.65
C ASP A 65 -3.12 13.98 -14.48
N ARG A 66 -3.87 13.54 -15.51
CA ARG A 66 -5.32 13.32 -15.40
C ARG A 66 -5.66 12.22 -14.40
N ILE A 67 -4.96 11.09 -14.48
CA ILE A 67 -5.13 9.97 -13.55
C ILE A 67 -4.86 10.45 -12.11
N LEU A 68 -3.74 11.13 -11.88
CA LEU A 68 -3.40 11.65 -10.55
C LEU A 68 -4.46 12.62 -10.05
N ARG A 69 -4.91 13.56 -10.89
CA ARG A 69 -5.90 14.56 -10.50
C ARG A 69 -7.26 13.95 -10.18
N TYR A 70 -7.63 12.89 -10.89
CA TYR A 70 -8.83 12.10 -10.60
C TYR A 70 -8.71 11.38 -9.26
N LEU A 71 -7.60 10.70 -9.01
CA LEU A 71 -7.33 10.05 -7.71
C LEU A 71 -7.32 11.06 -6.56
N LEU A 72 -6.68 12.23 -6.72
CA LEU A 72 -6.67 13.31 -5.72
C LEU A 72 -8.06 13.91 -5.45
N LYS A 73 -8.97 13.83 -6.41
CA LYS A 73 -10.36 14.26 -6.20
C LYS A 73 -11.18 13.24 -5.41
N TYR A 74 -10.75 11.99 -5.41
CA TYR A 74 -11.44 10.85 -4.79
C TYR A 74 -10.50 10.08 -3.86
N VAL A 75 -9.75 10.80 -3.02
CA VAL A 75 -8.89 10.18 -1.98
C VAL A 75 -9.76 9.30 -1.09
N GLY A 76 -9.27 8.09 -0.78
CA GLY A 76 -9.98 7.11 0.03
C GLY A 76 -11.12 6.39 -0.68
N VAL A 77 -11.36 6.63 -1.97
CA VAL A 77 -12.38 5.93 -2.76
C VAL A 77 -11.72 4.89 -3.65
N VAL A 78 -12.32 3.71 -3.73
CA VAL A 78 -11.89 2.65 -4.67
C VAL A 78 -12.29 3.04 -6.11
N ILE A 79 -11.31 3.07 -7.00
CA ILE A 79 -11.46 3.42 -8.42
C ILE A 79 -11.10 2.22 -9.28
N ASP A 80 -12.03 1.83 -10.16
CA ASP A 80 -11.83 0.74 -11.13
C ASP A 80 -10.83 1.15 -12.24
N GLY A 81 -10.01 0.22 -12.70
CA GLY A 81 -9.03 0.46 -13.76
C GLY A 81 -9.63 0.97 -15.08
N GLU A 82 -10.85 0.57 -15.43
CA GLU A 82 -11.56 1.08 -16.61
C GLU A 82 -11.91 2.56 -16.47
N GLU A 83 -12.20 3.05 -15.26
CA GLU A 83 -12.37 4.49 -15.02
C GLU A 83 -11.07 5.26 -15.31
N LEU A 84 -9.94 4.72 -14.86
CA LEU A 84 -8.62 5.30 -15.11
C LEU A 84 -8.24 5.24 -16.60
N MET A 85 -8.66 4.20 -17.32
CA MET A 85 -8.54 4.11 -18.77
C MET A 85 -9.29 5.25 -19.47
N VAL A 86 -10.54 5.50 -19.05
CA VAL A 86 -11.40 6.56 -19.61
C VAL A 86 -10.82 7.93 -19.33
N ILE A 87 -10.49 8.24 -18.07
CA ILE A 87 -9.95 9.55 -17.67
C ILE A 87 -8.54 9.78 -18.20
N GLY A 88 -7.69 8.75 -18.16
CA GLY A 88 -6.35 8.79 -18.76
C GLY A 88 -6.40 8.93 -20.28
N GLY A 89 -7.49 8.47 -20.91
CA GLY A 89 -7.63 8.38 -22.37
C GLY A 89 -6.58 7.45 -22.98
N ILE A 90 -6.16 6.40 -22.26
CA ILE A 90 -5.13 5.44 -22.65
C ILE A 90 -5.44 4.05 -22.07
N SER A 91 -5.09 2.98 -22.79
CA SER A 91 -5.17 1.61 -22.25
C SER A 91 -4.06 1.32 -21.23
N GLU A 92 -2.91 1.98 -21.35
CA GLU A 92 -1.74 1.77 -20.48
C GLU A 92 -1.81 2.56 -19.16
N TYR A 93 -2.99 2.68 -18.54
CA TYR A 93 -3.18 3.42 -17.28
C TYR A 93 -2.41 2.78 -16.12
N ALA A 94 -2.37 1.44 -16.05
CA ALA A 94 -1.64 0.70 -15.01
C ALA A 94 -0.14 1.09 -14.97
N ARG A 95 0.46 1.37 -16.13
CA ARG A 95 1.82 1.90 -16.19
C ARG A 95 1.93 3.30 -15.58
N ARG A 96 0.98 4.20 -15.85
CA ARG A 96 0.99 5.56 -15.25
C ARG A 96 0.80 5.50 -13.75
N ILE A 97 -0.07 4.62 -13.28
CA ILE A 97 -0.27 4.35 -11.86
C ILE A 97 1.04 3.88 -11.22
N ARG A 98 1.76 2.93 -11.85
CA ARG A 98 3.06 2.50 -11.35
C ARG A 98 4.05 3.66 -11.23
N GLU A 99 4.13 4.52 -12.25
CA GLU A 99 4.97 5.72 -12.21
C GLU A 99 4.57 6.65 -11.06
N LEU A 100 3.26 6.88 -10.86
CA LEU A 100 2.76 7.71 -9.76
C LEU A 100 3.22 7.18 -8.39
N ARG A 101 3.19 5.86 -8.18
CA ARG A 101 3.67 5.25 -6.95
C ARG A 101 5.19 5.34 -6.80
N VAL A 102 5.89 4.92 -7.85
CA VAL A 102 7.34 4.64 -7.80
C VAL A 102 8.17 5.90 -7.96
N GLU A 103 7.85 6.71 -8.96
CA GLU A 103 8.67 7.87 -9.35
C GLU A 103 8.16 9.14 -8.68
N HIS A 104 6.85 9.21 -8.37
CA HIS A 104 6.21 10.41 -7.84
C HIS A 104 5.68 10.24 -6.41
N GLY A 105 5.83 9.05 -5.79
CA GLY A 105 5.55 8.85 -4.36
C GLY A 105 4.12 8.99 -3.90
N TRP A 106 3.15 8.75 -4.78
CA TRP A 106 1.74 8.71 -4.41
C TRP A 106 1.37 7.36 -3.79
N LYS A 107 0.77 7.37 -2.60
CA LYS A 107 0.38 6.17 -1.83
C LYS A 107 -0.87 5.51 -2.42
N VAL A 108 -0.75 4.95 -3.62
CA VAL A 108 -1.82 4.20 -4.29
C VAL A 108 -1.69 2.73 -3.94
N ILE A 109 -2.74 2.11 -3.38
CA ILE A 109 -2.81 0.67 -3.17
C ILE A 109 -3.55 0.01 -4.34
N THR A 110 -3.14 -1.21 -4.71
CA THR A 110 -3.82 -2.04 -5.71
C THR A 110 -4.59 -3.17 -5.05
N GLY A 111 -5.66 -3.63 -5.71
CA GLY A 111 -6.40 -4.80 -5.23
C GLY A 111 -5.56 -6.09 -5.21
N TYR A 112 -4.49 -6.20 -6.01
CA TYR A 112 -3.52 -7.29 -5.86
C TYR A 112 -2.85 -7.28 -4.49
N THR A 113 -2.41 -6.11 -4.02
CA THR A 113 -1.76 -5.96 -2.71
C THR A 113 -2.75 -6.24 -1.58
N VAL A 114 -3.98 -5.73 -1.68
CA VAL A 114 -5.03 -6.01 -0.70
C VAL A 114 -5.35 -7.51 -0.64
N LYS A 115 -5.48 -8.16 -1.80
CA LYS A 115 -5.70 -9.62 -1.86
C LYS A 115 -4.59 -10.39 -1.15
N ASP A 116 -3.33 -10.09 -1.46
CA ASP A 116 -2.18 -10.77 -0.85
C ASP A 116 -2.16 -10.57 0.68
N MET A 117 -2.56 -9.39 1.17
CA MET A 117 -2.65 -9.10 2.61
C MET A 117 -3.83 -9.81 3.27
N LYS A 118 -4.99 -9.88 2.61
CA LYS A 118 -6.22 -10.47 3.16
C LYS A 118 -6.07 -11.95 3.41
N ASP A 119 -5.32 -12.65 2.57
CA ASP A 119 -5.00 -14.06 2.76
C ASP A 119 -4.20 -14.35 4.05
N ASP A 120 -3.63 -13.31 4.69
CA ASP A 120 -2.80 -13.41 5.90
C ASP A 120 -3.38 -12.68 7.13
N GLU A 121 -4.48 -11.92 6.98
CA GLU A 121 -5.09 -11.10 8.04
C GLU A 121 -6.45 -11.67 8.48
N GLU A 122 -6.58 -12.12 9.74
CA GLU A 122 -7.79 -12.81 10.23
C GLU A 122 -9.07 -11.95 10.19
N ASN A 123 -8.94 -10.63 10.35
CA ASN A 123 -10.08 -9.70 10.47
C ASN A 123 -10.32 -8.83 9.23
N GLY A 124 -9.59 -9.05 8.13
CA GLY A 124 -9.68 -8.22 6.92
C GLY A 124 -9.30 -6.74 7.16
N PHE A 125 -9.63 -5.89 6.19
CA PHE A 125 -9.32 -4.44 6.23
C PHE A 125 -10.56 -3.55 6.13
N GLY A 126 -11.75 -4.13 6.19
CA GLY A 126 -13.05 -3.45 6.06
C GLY A 126 -13.71 -3.71 4.71
N GLU A 127 -15.04 -3.62 4.66
CA GLU A 127 -15.85 -4.07 3.51
C GLU A 127 -15.40 -3.51 2.17
N GLU A 128 -15.01 -2.23 2.12
CA GLU A 128 -14.59 -1.57 0.88
C GLU A 128 -13.25 -2.09 0.35
N LEU A 129 -12.22 -2.18 1.21
CA LEU A 129 -10.92 -2.75 0.82
C LEU A 129 -11.05 -4.25 0.53
N ASP A 130 -11.81 -4.97 1.34
CA ASP A 130 -11.98 -6.42 1.20
C ASP A 130 -12.74 -6.84 -0.07
N ALA A 131 -13.47 -5.90 -0.68
CA ALA A 131 -14.18 -6.07 -1.95
C ALA A 131 -13.37 -5.66 -3.19
N MET A 132 -12.18 -5.06 -3.03
CA MET A 132 -11.35 -4.63 -4.15
C MET A 132 -10.99 -5.79 -5.07
N LYS A 133 -11.23 -5.58 -6.37
CA LYS A 133 -10.78 -6.47 -7.45
C LYS A 133 -9.31 -6.21 -7.77
N PRO A 134 -8.61 -7.15 -8.42
CA PRO A 134 -7.19 -6.98 -8.73
C PRO A 134 -6.82 -5.69 -9.50
N ASP A 135 -7.72 -5.19 -10.36
CA ASP A 135 -7.51 -3.96 -11.14
C ASP A 135 -8.20 -2.73 -10.53
N ASP A 136 -8.54 -2.79 -9.25
CA ASP A 136 -8.99 -1.62 -8.50
C ASP A 136 -7.80 -0.91 -7.84
N TYR A 137 -7.94 0.41 -7.69
CA TYR A 137 -6.91 1.29 -7.15
C TYR A 137 -7.52 2.23 -6.12
N LEU A 138 -6.79 2.50 -5.04
CA LEU A 138 -7.22 3.47 -4.02
C LEU A 138 -6.04 4.36 -3.63
N LEU A 139 -6.23 5.68 -3.63
CA LEU A 139 -5.23 6.63 -3.14
C LEU A 139 -5.47 6.85 -1.64
N LEU A 140 -4.50 6.48 -0.80
CA LEU A 140 -4.63 6.52 0.66
C LEU A 140 -4.58 7.95 1.23
N SER A 141 -3.80 8.84 0.62
CA SER A 141 -3.63 10.22 1.07
C SER A 141 -3.30 11.16 -0.10
N ASP A 142 -3.58 12.45 0.06
CA ASP A 142 -3.14 13.52 -0.84
C ASP A 142 -1.72 14.03 -0.53
N GLU A 143 -1.04 13.41 0.43
CA GLU A 143 0.36 13.68 0.74
C GLU A 143 1.32 12.89 -0.17
N GLN A 144 2.25 13.62 -0.77
CA GLN A 144 3.28 13.07 -1.64
C GLN A 144 4.51 12.65 -0.83
N ASP A 145 4.94 11.39 -1.01
CA ASP A 145 6.21 10.92 -0.47
C ASP A 145 7.38 11.31 -1.37
N ARG A 146 8.19 12.28 -0.93
CA ARG A 146 9.33 12.80 -1.69
C ARG A 146 10.53 11.85 -1.72
N ASP A 147 10.59 10.88 -0.82
CA ASP A 147 11.66 9.90 -0.72
C ASP A 147 11.38 8.63 -1.54
N ALA A 148 10.15 8.45 -2.03
CA ALA A 148 9.72 7.23 -2.72
C ALA A 148 10.61 6.84 -3.91
N ALA A 149 11.04 7.81 -4.72
CA ALA A 149 11.92 7.53 -5.86
C ALA A 149 13.30 6.97 -5.41
N TYR A 150 13.83 7.51 -4.30
CA TYR A 150 15.06 6.99 -3.71
C TYR A 150 14.84 5.59 -3.13
N ARG A 151 13.79 5.40 -2.33
CA ARG A 151 13.45 4.08 -1.76
C ARG A 151 13.20 3.02 -2.84
N TRP A 152 12.60 3.40 -3.96
CA TRP A 152 12.40 2.48 -5.07
C TRP A 152 13.71 1.98 -5.69
N ASN A 153 14.74 2.83 -5.79
CA ASN A 153 16.05 2.39 -6.27
C ASN A 153 16.64 1.33 -5.33
N VAL A 154 16.57 1.57 -4.02
CA VAL A 154 16.97 0.60 -2.99
C VAL A 154 16.17 -0.70 -3.12
N ALA A 155 14.84 -0.60 -3.28
CA ALA A 155 13.97 -1.75 -3.48
C ALA A 155 14.36 -2.58 -4.73
N ASN A 156 14.67 -1.91 -5.84
CA ASN A 156 15.06 -2.55 -7.09
C ASN A 156 16.44 -3.22 -7.00
N GLU A 157 17.38 -2.66 -6.25
CA GLU A 157 18.67 -3.29 -5.96
C GLU A 157 18.47 -4.57 -5.17
N ILE A 158 17.75 -4.50 -4.04
CA ILE A 158 17.48 -5.66 -3.17
C ILE A 158 16.70 -6.75 -3.92
N ARG A 159 15.70 -6.38 -4.72
CA ARG A 159 14.90 -7.33 -5.51
C ARG A 159 15.77 -8.20 -6.42
N LYS A 160 16.86 -7.63 -6.98
CA LYS A 160 17.77 -8.30 -7.93
C LYS A 160 18.76 -9.25 -7.26
N GLU A 161 18.93 -9.20 -5.95
CA GLU A 161 19.81 -10.11 -5.21
C GLU A 161 19.22 -11.54 -5.27
N LYS A 162 19.97 -12.49 -5.82
CA LYS A 162 19.44 -13.84 -6.12
C LYS A 162 19.65 -14.84 -5.00
N ASP A 163 20.57 -14.52 -4.10
CA ASP A 163 20.99 -15.31 -2.94
C ASP A 163 20.10 -15.12 -1.72
N LEU A 164 19.29 -14.06 -1.69
CA LEU A 164 18.37 -13.78 -0.58
C LEU A 164 16.99 -14.39 -0.79
N SER A 165 16.43 -14.94 0.30
CA SER A 165 15.03 -15.34 0.37
C SER A 165 14.10 -14.12 0.33
N VAL A 166 12.79 -14.33 0.07
CA VAL A 166 11.80 -13.24 0.09
C VAL A 166 11.79 -12.51 1.44
N ARG A 167 11.84 -13.27 2.54
CA ARG A 167 11.87 -12.69 3.89
C ARG A 167 13.13 -11.86 4.13
N ASP A 168 14.29 -12.36 3.73
CA ASP A 168 15.56 -11.66 3.94
C ASP A 168 15.65 -10.38 3.10
N LYS A 169 15.08 -10.39 1.88
CA LYS A 169 14.92 -9.18 1.06
C LYS A 169 14.03 -8.14 1.74
N ILE A 170 12.87 -8.57 2.23
CA ILE A 170 11.94 -7.69 2.96
C ILE A 170 12.62 -7.10 4.20
N LEU A 171 13.30 -7.92 5.00
CA LEU A 171 14.03 -7.46 6.17
C LEU A 171 15.13 -6.47 5.79
N LYS A 172 15.95 -6.78 4.78
CA LYS A 172 16.99 -5.88 4.29
C LYS A 172 16.41 -4.54 3.85
N PHE A 173 15.26 -4.54 3.19
CA PHE A 173 14.58 -3.32 2.78
C PHE A 173 14.06 -2.50 3.96
N PHE A 174 13.49 -3.14 4.98
CA PHE A 174 13.12 -2.45 6.22
C PHE A 174 14.32 -1.83 6.92
N ARG A 175 15.44 -2.56 7.03
CA ARG A 175 16.67 -2.07 7.67
C ARG A 175 17.31 -0.90 6.92
N SER A 176 17.12 -0.79 5.61
CA SER A 176 17.50 0.39 4.83
C SER A 176 16.57 1.60 5.02
N ASN A 177 15.42 1.41 5.69
CA ASN A 177 14.35 2.40 5.85
C ASN A 177 13.83 2.48 7.30
N VAL A 178 14.72 2.31 8.29
CA VAL A 178 14.38 2.41 9.71
C VAL A 178 13.74 3.76 10.02
N GLY A 179 12.63 3.75 10.74
CA GLY A 179 11.84 4.92 11.11
C GLY A 179 11.05 5.55 9.95
N LYS A 180 11.14 5.00 8.73
CA LYS A 180 10.38 5.49 7.57
C LYS A 180 9.19 4.61 7.28
N GLU A 181 8.13 5.23 6.77
CA GLU A 181 6.98 4.52 6.22
C GLU A 181 7.38 3.77 4.95
N VAL A 182 6.99 2.49 4.90
CA VAL A 182 7.14 1.60 3.76
C VAL A 182 5.77 1.03 3.41
N SER A 183 5.41 1.06 2.13
CA SER A 183 4.13 0.54 1.63
C SER A 183 4.18 -0.95 1.30
N GLY A 184 3.04 -1.63 1.39
CA GLY A 184 2.87 -3.00 0.93
C GLY A 184 3.17 -3.17 -0.56
N GLU A 185 2.95 -2.12 -1.38
CA GLU A 185 3.37 -2.09 -2.79
C GLU A 185 4.89 -2.18 -2.95
N GLU A 186 5.66 -1.48 -2.11
CA GLU A 186 7.13 -1.58 -2.11
C GLU A 186 7.58 -2.97 -1.64
N LEU A 187 6.98 -3.51 -0.58
CA LEU A 187 7.30 -4.86 -0.07
C LEU A 187 7.00 -5.95 -1.11
N ARG A 188 5.83 -5.87 -1.73
CA ARG A 188 5.42 -6.75 -2.82
C ARG A 188 6.40 -6.66 -3.99
N TYR A 189 6.86 -5.46 -4.34
CA TYR A 189 7.86 -5.27 -5.38
C TYR A 189 9.20 -5.90 -5.01
N VAL A 190 9.71 -5.66 -3.79
CA VAL A 190 10.95 -6.26 -3.26
C VAL A 190 10.90 -7.80 -3.29
N ALA A 191 9.73 -8.37 -3.01
CA ALA A 191 9.45 -9.80 -3.07
C ALA A 191 9.27 -10.35 -4.50
N ASP A 192 9.57 -9.56 -5.54
CA ASP A 192 9.36 -9.91 -6.95
C ASP A 192 7.89 -10.30 -7.26
N ASN A 193 6.94 -9.62 -6.60
CA ASN A 193 5.50 -9.84 -6.69
C ASN A 193 5.03 -11.25 -6.28
N ARG A 194 5.80 -11.96 -5.44
CA ARG A 194 5.37 -13.20 -4.80
C ARG A 194 4.31 -12.89 -3.74
N SER A 195 3.14 -13.54 -3.80
CA SER A 195 2.04 -13.31 -2.86
C SER A 195 2.40 -13.60 -1.39
N GLU A 196 3.42 -14.43 -1.13
CA GLU A 196 3.87 -14.71 0.24
C GLU A 196 4.51 -13.50 0.95
N TRP A 197 4.73 -12.37 0.27
CA TRP A 197 5.34 -11.17 0.86
C TRP A 197 4.62 -10.71 2.14
N ALA A 198 3.28 -10.75 2.16
CA ALA A 198 2.48 -10.33 3.30
C ALA A 198 2.78 -11.22 4.51
N ARG A 199 2.69 -12.54 4.31
CA ARG A 199 3.05 -13.55 5.31
C ARG A 199 4.49 -13.42 5.80
N ARG A 200 5.46 -13.22 4.91
CA ARG A 200 6.88 -13.03 5.31
C ARG A 200 7.09 -11.75 6.10
N THR A 201 6.33 -10.70 5.81
CA THR A 201 6.34 -9.46 6.59
C THR A 201 5.76 -9.71 7.98
N ARG A 202 4.66 -10.46 8.10
CA ARG A 202 4.08 -10.85 9.39
C ARG A 202 5.05 -11.72 10.20
N GLU A 203 5.65 -12.74 9.60
CA GLU A 203 6.65 -13.60 10.27
C GLU A 203 7.77 -12.78 10.90
N LEU A 204 8.31 -11.78 10.19
CA LEU A 204 9.37 -10.93 10.73
C LEU A 204 8.98 -10.33 12.08
N ARG A 205 7.71 -9.98 12.25
CA ARG A 205 7.13 -9.35 13.43
C ARG A 205 6.67 -10.35 14.50
N THR A 206 6.00 -11.42 14.09
CA THR A 206 5.44 -12.43 15.02
C THR A 206 6.50 -13.43 15.47
N GLU A 207 7.25 -14.01 14.54
CA GLU A 207 8.17 -15.13 14.79
C GLU A 207 9.62 -14.69 14.99
N TYR A 208 10.06 -13.67 14.26
CA TYR A 208 11.45 -13.20 14.33
C TYR A 208 11.64 -12.02 15.26
N GLY A 209 10.57 -11.42 15.79
CA GLY A 209 10.64 -10.35 16.80
C GLY A 209 11.25 -9.04 16.30
N TRP A 210 11.13 -8.75 15.00
CA TRP A 210 11.46 -7.42 14.48
C TRP A 210 10.33 -6.44 14.84
N PRO A 211 10.65 -5.23 15.34
CA PRO A 211 9.67 -4.23 15.75
C PRO A 211 9.13 -3.49 14.52
N ILE A 212 8.42 -4.22 13.67
CA ILE A 212 7.69 -3.65 12.55
C ILE A 212 6.32 -3.22 13.11
N MET A 213 5.93 -1.97 12.93
CA MET A 213 4.64 -1.46 13.36
C MET A 213 3.68 -1.43 12.18
N THR A 214 2.41 -1.71 12.48
CA THR A 214 1.28 -1.58 11.56
C THR A 214 0.17 -0.82 12.30
N GLN A 215 -0.89 -0.47 11.58
CA GLN A 215 -2.12 0.05 12.18
C GLN A 215 -2.58 -0.80 13.38
N ASN A 216 -2.54 -2.12 13.22
CA ASN A 216 -3.07 -3.06 14.20
C ASN A 216 -2.09 -3.43 15.32
N THR A 217 -0.80 -3.12 15.16
CA THR A 217 0.24 -3.62 16.07
C THR A 217 1.18 -2.54 16.57
N GLY A 218 0.62 -1.44 17.10
CA GLY A 218 1.36 -0.46 17.90
C GLY A 218 1.38 0.96 17.35
N MET A 219 0.81 1.21 16.16
CA MET A 219 0.73 2.54 15.57
C MET A 219 -0.64 2.75 14.87
N PRO A 220 -1.72 3.05 15.63
CA PRO A 220 -3.09 3.07 15.11
C PRO A 220 -3.36 4.13 14.04
N ASP A 221 -2.54 5.19 13.99
CA ASP A 221 -2.65 6.26 12.99
C ASP A 221 -2.00 5.90 11.64
N LEU A 222 -1.30 4.76 11.57
CA LEU A 222 -0.66 4.30 10.35
C LEU A 222 -1.74 3.77 9.37
N PRO A 223 -1.74 4.19 8.08
CA PRO A 223 -2.71 3.67 7.13
C PRO A 223 -2.58 2.16 6.89
N VAL A 224 -3.68 1.53 6.44
CA VAL A 224 -3.64 0.14 5.96
C VAL A 224 -2.57 -0.01 4.88
N SER A 225 -1.86 -1.15 4.88
CA SER A 225 -0.75 -1.45 3.96
C SER A 225 0.49 -0.58 4.14
N MET A 226 0.58 0.18 5.23
CA MET A 226 1.81 0.89 5.61
C MET A 226 2.47 0.19 6.81
N TYR A 227 3.80 0.21 6.80
CA TYR A 227 4.65 -0.48 7.78
C TYR A 227 5.81 0.43 8.16
N VAL A 228 6.25 0.35 9.42
CA VAL A 228 7.44 1.09 9.90
C VAL A 228 8.31 0.14 10.72
N LEU A 229 9.58 -0.07 10.33
CA LEU A 229 10.55 -0.68 11.24
C LEU A 229 11.02 0.44 12.19
N VAL A 230 10.58 0.43 13.44
CA VAL A 230 10.86 1.55 14.37
C VAL A 230 12.31 1.54 14.86
N GLU A 231 12.93 0.37 14.95
CA GLU A 231 14.31 0.21 15.41
C GLU A 231 14.98 -0.96 14.68
N ASP A 232 16.26 -0.82 14.30
CA ASP A 232 17.07 -1.93 13.77
C ASP A 232 17.55 -2.86 14.90
N ARG A 233 16.59 -3.43 15.64
CA ARG A 233 16.84 -4.25 16.81
C ARG A 233 15.88 -5.43 16.84
N GLN A 234 16.42 -6.64 16.70
CA GLN A 234 15.64 -7.86 16.80
C GLN A 234 15.45 -8.25 18.27
N ALA A 235 14.22 -8.61 18.68
CA ALA A 235 13.96 -9.08 20.03
C ALA A 235 14.76 -10.37 20.37
N PRO A 236 15.12 -10.58 21.66
CA PRO A 236 15.69 -11.84 22.13
C PRO A 236 14.78 -13.03 21.82
N GLU A 237 15.35 -14.23 21.65
CA GLU A 237 14.59 -15.42 21.23
C GLU A 237 13.39 -15.75 22.13
N HIS A 238 13.50 -15.49 23.43
CA HIS A 238 12.45 -15.78 24.41
C HIS A 238 11.28 -14.77 24.38
N ASP A 239 11.47 -13.58 23.80
CA ASP A 239 10.42 -12.57 23.60
C ASP A 239 9.76 -12.68 22.21
N ARG A 240 10.22 -13.63 21.39
CA ARG A 240 9.66 -13.86 20.05
C ARG A 240 8.37 -14.68 20.14
N VAL A 241 7.70 -14.83 19.00
CA VAL A 241 6.55 -15.74 18.80
C VAL A 241 5.25 -15.26 19.46
N ILE A 242 5.05 -13.94 19.58
CA ILE A 242 3.77 -13.37 20.02
C ILE A 242 2.88 -13.16 18.78
N LYS A 243 1.68 -13.77 18.79
CA LYS A 243 0.68 -13.58 17.71
C LYS A 243 0.13 -12.16 17.70
N ASP A 244 -0.27 -11.69 16.53
CA ASP A 244 -0.80 -10.34 16.36
C ASP A 244 -2.14 -10.11 17.04
N ALA A 245 -3.03 -11.10 17.02
CA ALA A 245 -4.28 -11.04 17.76
C ALA A 245 -4.02 -10.78 19.25
N VAL A 246 -3.05 -11.49 19.85
CA VAL A 246 -2.66 -11.29 21.24
C VAL A 246 -2.06 -9.92 21.48
N ARG A 247 -1.13 -9.45 20.62
CA ARG A 247 -0.58 -8.09 20.75
C ARG A 247 -1.66 -7.02 20.66
N ARG A 248 -2.57 -7.17 19.71
CA ARG A 248 -3.71 -6.26 19.50
C ARG A 248 -4.58 -6.20 20.74
N GLU A 249 -4.97 -7.35 21.29
CA GLU A 249 -5.79 -7.45 22.49
C GLU A 249 -5.09 -6.84 23.72
N VAL A 250 -3.79 -7.10 23.90
CA VAL A 250 -2.98 -6.50 24.98
C VAL A 250 -2.92 -4.98 24.83
N TYR A 251 -2.64 -4.47 23.64
CA TYR A 251 -2.57 -3.03 23.39
C TYR A 251 -3.93 -2.35 23.56
N MET A 252 -5.02 -2.97 23.11
CA MET A 252 -6.38 -2.46 23.33
C MET A 252 -6.75 -2.44 24.81
N ARG A 253 -6.47 -3.52 25.55
CA ARG A 253 -6.71 -3.62 27.00
C ARG A 253 -5.98 -2.51 27.75
N ASP A 254 -4.74 -2.25 27.37
CA ASP A 254 -3.86 -1.27 28.01
C ASP A 254 -4.05 0.16 27.45
N GLY A 255 -5.04 0.38 26.59
CA GLY A 255 -5.36 1.69 26.01
C GLY A 255 -4.21 2.28 25.19
N HIS A 256 -3.46 1.44 24.47
CA HIS A 256 -2.28 1.81 23.69
C HIS A 256 -1.29 2.68 24.48
N THR A 257 -1.13 2.38 25.78
CA THR A 257 -0.34 3.18 26.72
C THR A 257 0.61 2.29 27.50
N CYS A 258 1.84 2.76 27.69
CA CYS A 258 2.85 2.10 28.52
C CYS A 258 2.38 2.05 29.98
N GLN A 259 2.28 0.84 30.52
CA GLN A 259 1.77 0.62 31.87
C GLN A 259 2.75 1.03 32.99
N ASP A 260 4.02 1.32 32.66
CA ASP A 260 5.01 1.77 33.63
C ASP A 260 5.16 3.30 33.72
N CYS A 261 5.05 4.01 32.60
CA CYS A 261 5.31 5.46 32.55
C CYS A 261 4.23 6.31 31.89
N GLY A 262 3.14 5.71 31.41
CA GLY A 262 2.05 6.42 30.77
C GLY A 262 2.34 6.94 29.36
N TRP A 263 3.48 6.58 28.76
CA TRP A 263 3.79 6.98 27.37
C TRP A 263 2.84 6.31 26.38
N ASN A 264 2.34 7.07 25.42
CA ASN A 264 1.51 6.60 24.31
C ASN A 264 1.90 7.34 23.02
N HIS A 265 1.30 6.96 21.89
CA HIS A 265 1.68 7.50 20.58
C HIS A 265 1.42 9.00 20.43
N ASP A 266 0.42 9.56 21.14
CA ASP A 266 0.13 11.01 21.12
C ASP A 266 1.29 11.86 21.66
N LEU A 267 2.18 11.26 22.44
CA LEU A 267 3.38 11.90 22.99
C LEU A 267 4.62 11.74 22.10
N TRP A 268 4.50 11.03 20.98
CA TRP A 268 5.60 10.77 20.08
C TRP A 268 6.13 12.07 19.46
N ASN A 269 7.45 12.19 19.40
CA ASN A 269 8.12 13.25 18.66
C ASN A 269 9.54 12.78 18.26
N PRO A 270 10.20 13.46 17.30
CA PRO A 270 11.53 13.04 16.85
C PRO A 270 12.62 12.99 17.94
N SER A 271 12.45 13.71 19.05
CA SER A 271 13.38 13.68 20.20
C SER A 271 13.05 12.59 21.22
N ASP A 272 11.88 11.96 21.10
CA ASP A 272 11.42 10.86 21.94
C ASP A 272 10.79 9.75 21.06
N PRO A 273 11.61 9.02 20.29
CA PRO A 273 11.16 8.03 19.31
C PRO A 273 10.77 6.70 19.96
N ARG A 274 10.19 6.74 21.15
CA ARG A 274 9.68 5.55 21.84
C ARG A 274 8.61 4.87 21.00
N HIS A 275 8.44 3.58 21.21
CA HIS A 275 7.37 2.76 20.63
C HIS A 275 6.90 1.71 21.63
N LEU A 276 5.71 1.14 21.40
CA LEU A 276 5.12 0.13 22.27
C LEU A 276 5.60 -1.28 21.92
N GLU A 277 5.87 -2.07 22.95
CA GLU A 277 6.23 -3.48 22.90
C GLU A 277 5.37 -4.26 23.90
N ALA A 278 5.02 -5.49 23.54
CA ALA A 278 4.36 -6.43 24.46
C ALA A 278 5.42 -7.14 25.29
N HIS A 279 5.34 -6.99 26.60
CA HIS A 279 6.29 -7.54 27.57
C HIS A 279 5.67 -8.69 28.37
N HIS A 280 6.42 -9.78 28.55
CA HIS A 280 6.00 -10.87 29.45
C HIS A 280 6.16 -10.49 30.91
N MET A 281 5.08 -10.60 31.69
CA MET A 281 5.10 -10.40 33.15
C MET A 281 5.78 -11.56 33.87
N LYS A 282 5.45 -12.81 33.49
CA LYS A 282 6.24 -13.99 33.82
C LYS A 282 7.15 -14.29 32.63
N HIS A 283 8.46 -14.26 32.84
CA HIS A 283 9.43 -14.46 31.77
C HIS A 283 9.21 -15.80 31.06
N HIS A 284 9.41 -15.80 29.75
CA HIS A 284 9.28 -17.01 28.93
C HIS A 284 10.30 -18.10 29.35
N ALA A 285 11.48 -17.71 29.85
CA ALA A 285 12.46 -18.63 30.44
C ALA A 285 11.90 -19.46 31.61
N ASP A 286 10.92 -18.90 32.34
CA ASP A 286 10.23 -19.54 33.47
C ASP A 286 8.91 -20.22 33.06
N GLY A 287 8.67 -20.38 31.75
CA GLY A 287 7.42 -20.90 31.20
C GLY A 287 6.28 -19.87 31.25
N GLY A 288 6.58 -18.62 30.93
CA GLY A 288 5.57 -17.59 30.65
C GLY A 288 4.93 -17.80 29.28
N GLU A 289 3.60 -17.80 29.22
CA GLU A 289 2.86 -18.02 27.97
C GLU A 289 2.67 -16.71 27.17
N ASN A 290 2.45 -16.84 25.86
CA ASN A 290 2.13 -15.72 24.95
C ASN A 290 0.62 -15.42 25.00
N THR A 291 0.10 -15.12 26.19
CA THR A 291 -1.32 -14.86 26.45
C THR A 291 -1.55 -13.40 26.82
N VAL A 292 -2.79 -12.93 26.64
CA VAL A 292 -3.16 -11.56 27.02
C VAL A 292 -2.89 -11.34 28.51
N GLU A 293 -3.22 -12.33 29.34
CA GLU A 293 -3.07 -12.28 30.79
C GLU A 293 -1.62 -12.21 31.26
N ASN A 294 -0.67 -12.75 30.48
CA ASN A 294 0.75 -12.74 30.83
C ASN A 294 1.53 -11.60 30.16
N LEU A 295 0.92 -10.86 29.24
CA LEU A 295 1.56 -9.78 28.52
C LEU A 295 1.07 -8.41 29.02
N THR A 296 1.96 -7.42 29.00
CA THR A 296 1.66 -6.02 29.31
C THR A 296 2.31 -5.08 28.29
N THR A 297 1.67 -3.95 28.03
CA THR A 297 2.16 -2.93 27.11
C THR A 297 3.20 -2.06 27.79
N LEU A 298 4.42 -2.00 27.26
CA LEU A 298 5.47 -1.10 27.72
C LEU A 298 6.05 -0.31 26.55
N CYS A 299 6.60 0.87 26.81
CA CYS A 299 7.48 1.50 25.82
C CYS A 299 8.83 0.80 25.82
N ASN A 300 9.55 0.81 24.70
CA ASN A 300 10.88 0.18 24.56
C ASN A 300 11.86 0.53 25.70
N ILE A 301 11.86 1.78 26.18
CA ILE A 301 12.71 2.18 27.33
C ILE A 301 12.31 1.46 28.63
N CYS A 302 11.01 1.37 28.93
CA CYS A 302 10.53 0.66 30.12
C CYS A 302 10.68 -0.86 29.97
N HIS A 303 10.50 -1.37 28.75
CA HIS A 303 10.73 -2.76 28.40
C HIS A 303 12.18 -3.18 28.71
N ASP A 304 13.16 -2.44 28.22
CA ASP A 304 14.58 -2.70 28.49
C ASP A 304 14.92 -2.60 29.99
N LYS A 305 14.29 -1.66 30.71
CA LYS A 305 14.43 -1.52 32.17
C LYS A 305 13.88 -2.72 32.93
N ARG A 306 12.82 -3.36 32.45
CA ARG A 306 12.26 -4.58 33.05
C ARG A 306 13.21 -5.76 32.84
N HIS A 307 13.70 -5.94 31.61
CA HIS A 307 14.67 -7.00 31.30
C HIS A 307 15.97 -6.86 32.09
N SER A 308 16.54 -5.66 32.15
CA SER A 308 17.76 -5.41 32.93
C SER A 308 17.61 -5.59 34.45
N LYS A 309 16.39 -5.54 34.99
CA LYS A 309 16.10 -5.84 36.41
C LYS A 309 15.82 -7.33 36.65
N GLY A 310 15.31 -8.05 35.65
CA GLY A 310 15.02 -9.49 35.71
C GLY A 310 16.21 -10.40 35.37
N GLU A 311 17.27 -9.90 34.70
CA GLU A 311 18.49 -10.66 34.39
C GLU A 311 19.48 -10.82 35.56
N LYS A 312 19.05 -10.53 36.79
CA LYS A 312 19.81 -10.85 38.01
C LYS A 312 19.06 -11.90 38.81
N ASP A 313 19.17 -13.16 38.40
CA ASP A 313 19.22 -14.33 39.28
C ASP A 313 19.80 -15.54 38.53
#